data_AF-A0AAW7B625-F1
#
_entry.id   AF-A0AAW7B625-F1
#
_cell.length_a   1.000
_cell.length_b   1.000
_cell.length_c   1.000
_cell.angle_alpha   90.00
_cell.angle_beta   90.00
_cell.angle_gamma   90.00
#
_symmetry.space_group_name_H-M   'P 1'
#
loop_
_entity.id
_entity.type
_entity.pdbx_description
1 polymer ?
#
loop_
_entity_poly.entity_id
_entity_poly.type
_entity_poly.pdbx_seq_one_letter_code
_entity_poly.pdbx_strand_id
1 'polypeptide(L)'
;MARPEITKTPLGQRLSEVRKKLGYSERLAFADALGVSQKTLGNYERGDHEPSAELIQVYKNRYGVNLNWLFTGEGEMFVDPSKAPASSKSVNAKLMHRLARLAREVHKEVGSPPHGDTITEDAADLYNELLRLVNHIDDEDEVRANWEKLRFEFKRKLQEQSRNREEGRNIA
;
A
#
# COMPACT_ATOMS: atom_id res chain seq x y z
N MET A 1 -24.53 -3.28 -2.02
CA MET A 1 -23.93 -4.48 -1.40
C MET A 1 -23.47 -5.40 -2.52
N ALA A 2 -22.19 -5.79 -2.56
CA ALA A 2 -21.66 -6.67 -3.61
C ALA A 2 -22.23 -8.10 -3.42
N ARG A 3 -22.86 -8.64 -4.45
CA ARG A 3 -23.39 -10.00 -4.46
C ARG A 3 -22.22 -11.00 -4.34
N PRO A 4 -22.27 -11.99 -3.45
CA PRO A 4 -21.17 -12.94 -3.29
C PRO A 4 -20.90 -13.65 -4.61
N GLU A 5 -19.66 -13.62 -5.06
CA GLU A 5 -19.25 -14.26 -6.31
C GLU A 5 -19.03 -15.74 -6.04
N ILE A 6 -19.89 -16.57 -6.62
CA ILE A 6 -19.82 -18.02 -6.44
C ILE A 6 -18.74 -18.58 -7.38
N THR A 7 -17.66 -19.11 -6.81
CA THR A 7 -16.55 -19.72 -7.55
C THR A 7 -16.59 -21.24 -7.38
N LYS A 8 -16.52 -21.98 -8.49
CA LYS A 8 -16.60 -23.46 -8.50
C LYS A 8 -15.26 -24.13 -8.26
N THR A 9 -14.15 -23.43 -8.50
CA THR A 9 -12.79 -23.98 -8.41
C THR A 9 -11.89 -23.09 -7.55
N PRO A 10 -10.89 -23.68 -6.84
CA PRO A 10 -9.90 -22.89 -6.09
C PRO A 10 -9.10 -21.93 -6.98
N LEU A 11 -8.83 -22.33 -8.22
CA LEU A 11 -8.15 -21.47 -9.20
C LEU A 11 -8.99 -20.24 -9.54
N GLY A 12 -10.29 -20.41 -9.80
CA GLY A 12 -11.19 -19.30 -10.07
C GLY A 12 -11.29 -18.31 -8.90
N GLN A 13 -11.32 -18.85 -7.67
CA GLN A 13 -11.28 -18.04 -6.45
C GLN A 13 -10.01 -17.19 -6.38
N ARG A 14 -8.83 -17.81 -6.55
CA ARG A 14 -7.54 -17.09 -6.50
C ARG A 14 -7.39 -16.07 -7.62
N LEU A 15 -7.94 -16.32 -8.82
CA LEU A 15 -7.98 -15.31 -9.90
C LEU A 15 -8.79 -14.07 -9.50
N SER A 16 -9.93 -14.25 -8.82
CA SER A 16 -10.74 -13.14 -8.29
C SER A 16 -10.03 -12.41 -7.14
N GLU A 17 -9.33 -13.15 -6.27
CA GLU A 17 -8.53 -12.56 -5.19
C GLU A 17 -7.41 -11.67 -5.72
N VAL A 18 -6.67 -12.12 -6.74
CA VAL A 18 -5.66 -11.31 -7.42
C VAL A 18 -6.28 -10.01 -7.93
N ARG A 19 -7.39 -10.07 -8.68
CA ARG A 19 -8.06 -8.86 -9.20
C ARG A 19 -8.37 -7.86 -8.08
N LYS A 20 -8.96 -8.32 -6.98
CA LYS A 20 -9.32 -7.47 -5.83
C LYS A 20 -8.08 -6.90 -5.16
N LYS A 21 -7.03 -7.70 -4.98
CA LYS A 21 -5.76 -7.26 -4.38
C LYS A 21 -5.04 -6.24 -5.24
N LEU A 22 -5.23 -6.31 -6.57
CA LEU A 22 -4.74 -5.32 -7.51
C LEU A 22 -5.56 -4.01 -7.54
N GLY A 23 -6.62 -3.90 -6.72
CA GLY A 23 -7.44 -2.69 -6.61
C GLY A 23 -8.60 -2.59 -7.61
N TYR A 24 -8.85 -3.63 -8.41
CA TYR A 24 -9.95 -3.64 -9.38
C TYR A 24 -11.24 -4.16 -8.73
N SER A 25 -12.10 -3.23 -8.31
CA SER A 25 -13.43 -3.54 -7.77
C SER A 25 -14.33 -4.21 -8.82
N GLU A 26 -14.26 -3.77 -10.07
CA GLU A 26 -15.06 -4.27 -11.18
C GLU A 26 -14.25 -5.16 -12.15
N ARG A 27 -14.90 -6.20 -12.68
CA ARG A 27 -14.31 -7.09 -13.69
C ARG A 27 -13.97 -6.39 -15.00
N LEU A 28 -14.78 -5.39 -15.40
CA LEU A 28 -14.65 -4.76 -16.71
C LEU A 28 -13.26 -4.12 -16.84
N ALA A 29 -12.90 -3.26 -15.90
CA ALA A 29 -11.61 -2.58 -15.87
C ALA A 29 -10.41 -3.55 -15.85
N PHE A 30 -10.52 -4.67 -15.13
CA PHE A 30 -9.43 -5.66 -15.11
C PHE A 30 -9.37 -6.49 -16.38
N ALA A 31 -10.52 -6.84 -16.97
CA ALA A 31 -10.57 -7.58 -18.23
C ALA A 31 -9.94 -6.75 -19.37
N ASP A 32 -10.24 -5.46 -19.42
CA ASP A 32 -9.63 -4.52 -20.38
C ASP A 32 -8.11 -4.45 -20.18
N ALA A 33 -7.64 -4.36 -18.93
CA ALA A 33 -6.21 -4.35 -18.60
C ALA A 33 -5.50 -5.67 -18.96
N LEU A 34 -6.23 -6.80 -18.92
CA LEU A 34 -5.76 -8.12 -19.34
C LEU A 34 -5.87 -8.37 -20.85
N GLY A 35 -6.60 -7.52 -21.58
CA GLY A 35 -6.87 -7.71 -23.02
C GLY A 35 -7.88 -8.82 -23.31
N VAL A 36 -8.78 -9.13 -22.38
CA VAL A 36 -9.85 -10.13 -22.55
C VAL A 36 -11.22 -9.51 -22.33
N SER A 37 -12.29 -10.17 -22.80
CA SER A 37 -13.64 -9.69 -22.51
C SER A 37 -14.01 -9.89 -21.04
N GLN A 38 -14.85 -9.00 -20.49
CA GLN A 38 -15.41 -9.14 -19.13
C GLN A 38 -16.07 -10.51 -18.91
N LYS A 39 -16.76 -11.04 -19.94
CA LYS A 39 -17.38 -12.36 -19.91
C LYS A 39 -16.35 -13.47 -19.79
N THR A 40 -15.26 -13.39 -20.57
CA THR A 40 -14.15 -14.34 -20.54
C THR A 40 -13.51 -14.39 -19.16
N LEU A 41 -13.14 -13.24 -18.61
CA LEU A 41 -12.59 -13.15 -17.25
C LEU A 41 -13.58 -13.72 -16.21
N GLY A 42 -14.86 -13.38 -16.33
CA GLY A 42 -15.90 -13.91 -15.43
C GLY A 42 -16.04 -15.43 -15.49
N ASN A 43 -15.90 -16.04 -16.67
CA ASN A 43 -15.91 -17.50 -16.81
C ASN A 43 -14.73 -18.15 -16.08
N TYR A 44 -13.54 -17.54 -16.16
CA TYR A 44 -12.34 -18.04 -15.46
C TYR A 44 -12.45 -17.88 -13.94
N GLU A 45 -12.88 -16.72 -13.46
CA GLU A 45 -13.05 -16.48 -12.02
C GLU A 45 -14.13 -17.37 -11.40
N ARG A 46 -15.21 -17.68 -12.13
CA ARG A 46 -16.22 -18.64 -11.65
C ARG A 46 -15.74 -20.10 -11.73
N GLY A 47 -14.65 -20.37 -12.44
CA GLY A 47 -14.18 -21.74 -12.72
C GLY A 47 -15.05 -22.48 -13.73
N ASP A 48 -15.79 -21.75 -14.58
CA ASP A 48 -16.57 -22.35 -15.68
C ASP A 48 -15.65 -22.81 -16.81
N HIS A 49 -14.50 -22.15 -16.99
CA HIS A 49 -13.50 -22.45 -18.00
C HIS A 49 -12.11 -22.30 -17.39
N GLU A 50 -11.13 -23.00 -17.96
CA GLU A 50 -9.73 -22.83 -17.59
C GLU A 50 -9.11 -21.62 -18.33
N PRO A 51 -8.31 -20.80 -17.64
CA PRO A 51 -7.60 -19.69 -18.27
C PRO A 51 -6.57 -20.20 -19.29
N SER A 52 -6.38 -19.45 -20.37
CA SER A 52 -5.34 -19.78 -21.35
C SER A 52 -3.94 -19.60 -20.77
N ALA A 53 -2.97 -20.33 -21.30
CA ALA A 53 -1.56 -20.17 -20.93
C ALA A 53 -1.07 -18.72 -21.14
N GLU A 54 -1.54 -18.05 -22.19
CA GLU A 54 -1.25 -16.64 -22.45
C GLU A 54 -1.72 -15.73 -21.31
N LEU A 55 -2.96 -15.92 -20.82
CA LEU A 55 -3.48 -15.14 -19.70
C LEU A 55 -2.64 -15.37 -18.44
N ILE A 56 -2.29 -16.63 -18.15
CA ILE A 56 -1.43 -16.97 -17.01
C ILE A 56 -0.06 -16.29 -17.11
N GLN A 57 0.52 -16.21 -18.31
CA GLN A 57 1.76 -15.47 -18.52
C GLN A 57 1.58 -13.96 -18.27
N VAL A 58 0.44 -13.37 -18.64
CA VAL A 58 0.16 -11.97 -18.31
C VAL A 58 0.10 -11.76 -16.80
N TYR A 59 -0.57 -12.63 -16.05
CA TYR A 59 -0.61 -12.58 -14.58
C TYR A 59 0.79 -12.60 -13.96
N LYS A 60 1.67 -13.49 -14.43
CA LYS A 60 3.06 -13.57 -13.97
C LYS A 60 3.87 -12.33 -14.38
N ASN A 61 3.89 -11.99 -15.66
CA ASN A 61 4.84 -11.04 -16.21
C ASN A 61 4.45 -9.59 -15.95
N ARG A 62 3.15 -9.26 -16.06
CA ARG A 62 2.62 -7.90 -15.89
C ARG A 62 2.29 -7.58 -14.45
N TYR A 63 1.75 -8.55 -13.70
CA TYR A 63 1.25 -8.32 -12.35
C TYR A 63 2.08 -9.02 -11.26
N GLY A 64 3.17 -9.68 -11.63
CA GLY A 64 4.09 -10.31 -10.67
C GLY A 64 3.47 -11.46 -9.89
N VAL A 65 2.36 -12.04 -10.35
CA VAL A 65 1.65 -13.10 -9.61
C VAL A 65 2.50 -14.37 -9.58
N ASN A 66 2.60 -14.96 -8.38
CA ASN A 66 3.26 -16.23 -8.18
C ASN A 66 2.39 -17.36 -8.71
N LEU A 67 2.87 -18.04 -9.75
CA LEU A 67 2.13 -19.15 -10.34
C LEU A 67 2.01 -20.34 -9.39
N ASN A 68 2.98 -20.57 -8.51
CA ASN A 68 2.87 -21.62 -7.50
C ASN A 68 1.65 -21.36 -6.61
N TRP A 69 1.58 -20.17 -6.01
CA TRP A 69 0.43 -19.76 -5.22
C TRP A 69 -0.88 -19.79 -6.04
N LEU A 70 -0.86 -19.35 -7.30
CA LEU A 70 -2.07 -19.33 -8.13
C LEU A 70 -2.65 -20.74 -8.36
N PHE A 71 -1.81 -21.76 -8.53
CA PHE A 71 -2.25 -23.13 -8.81
C PHE A 71 -2.43 -23.98 -7.54
N THR A 72 -1.56 -23.85 -6.55
CA THR A 72 -1.57 -24.69 -5.34
C THR A 72 -2.14 -23.97 -4.11
N GLY A 73 -2.06 -22.64 -4.08
CA GLY A 73 -2.33 -21.84 -2.89
C GLY A 73 -1.13 -21.72 -1.94
N GLU A 74 0.02 -22.30 -2.29
CA GLU A 74 1.20 -22.33 -1.43
C GLU A 74 2.18 -21.18 -1.76
N GLY A 75 2.69 -20.53 -0.71
CA GLY A 75 3.60 -19.39 -0.80
C GLY A 75 2.88 -18.05 -0.88
N GLU A 76 3.61 -17.01 -1.28
CA GLU A 76 3.08 -15.65 -1.41
C GLU A 76 2.35 -15.44 -2.75
N MET A 77 1.32 -14.59 -2.76
CA MET A 77 0.52 -14.27 -3.95
C MET A 77 1.35 -13.61 -5.07
N PHE A 78 2.35 -12.80 -4.71
CA PHE A 78 3.23 -12.11 -5.64
C PHE A 78 4.68 -12.57 -5.45
N VAL A 79 5.40 -12.77 -6.56
CA VAL A 79 6.81 -13.22 -6.56
C VAL A 79 7.74 -12.11 -6.08
N ASP A 80 7.34 -10.86 -6.27
CA ASP A 80 8.11 -9.68 -5.89
C ASP A 80 7.17 -8.63 -5.29
N PRO A 81 7.31 -8.28 -3.99
CA PRO A 81 6.48 -7.26 -3.35
C PRO A 81 6.63 -5.87 -3.99
N SER A 82 7.66 -5.61 -4.79
CA SER A 82 7.79 -4.38 -5.60
C SER A 82 6.99 -4.40 -6.90
N LYS A 83 6.53 -5.58 -7.35
CA LYS A 83 5.65 -5.77 -8.52
C LYS A 83 4.19 -6.05 -8.17
N ALA A 84 3.88 -6.28 -6.88
CA ALA A 84 2.55 -5.94 -6.40
C ALA A 84 2.29 -4.50 -6.87
N PRO A 85 1.09 -4.17 -7.42
CA PRO A 85 0.84 -2.82 -7.87
C PRO A 85 1.21 -1.95 -6.70
N ALA A 86 2.12 -1.00 -6.95
CA ALA A 86 2.23 0.15 -6.11
C ALA A 86 0.78 0.54 -5.89
N SER A 87 0.28 0.39 -4.65
CA SER A 87 -1.00 0.97 -4.29
C SER A 87 -0.96 2.33 -4.94
N SER A 88 -1.94 2.65 -5.77
CA SER A 88 -2.06 4.01 -6.27
C SER A 88 -2.32 4.81 -5.00
N LYS A 89 -1.23 5.19 -4.32
CA LYS A 89 -1.18 5.91 -3.07
C LYS A 89 -1.52 7.33 -3.47
N SER A 90 -2.78 7.52 -3.90
CA SER A 90 -3.30 8.85 -4.09
C SER A 90 -3.14 9.51 -2.73
N VAL A 91 -2.46 10.65 -2.72
CA VAL A 91 -2.17 11.34 -1.47
C VAL A 91 -3.51 11.71 -0.84
N ASN A 92 -3.87 11.03 0.26
CA ASN A 92 -5.11 11.29 0.97
C ASN A 92 -4.94 12.58 1.77
N ALA A 93 -5.63 13.65 1.35
CA ALA A 93 -5.54 14.95 2.01
C ALA A 93 -5.85 14.89 3.52
N LYS A 94 -6.79 14.03 3.95
CA LYS A 94 -7.10 13.85 5.37
C LYS A 94 -5.94 13.24 6.14
N LEU A 95 -5.26 12.25 5.56
CA LEU A 95 -4.06 11.65 6.15
C LEU A 95 -2.94 12.70 6.25
N MET A 96 -2.70 13.47 5.18
CA MET A 96 -1.70 14.54 5.20
C MET A 96 -1.98 15.58 6.28
N HIS A 97 -3.24 15.98 6.47
CA HIS A 97 -3.61 16.88 7.57
C HIS A 97 -3.36 16.28 8.95
N ARG A 98 -3.60 14.98 9.14
CA ARG A 98 -3.29 14.27 10.40
C ARG A 98 -1.78 14.24 10.66
N LEU A 99 -0.98 13.96 9.63
CA LEU A 99 0.48 13.95 9.73
C LEU A 99 1.04 15.35 10.03
N ALA A 100 0.52 16.40 9.39
CA ALA A 100 0.87 17.78 9.70
C ALA A 100 0.52 18.18 11.14
N ARG A 101 -0.62 17.70 11.65
CA ARG A 101 -1.00 17.90 13.05
C ARG A 101 -0.06 17.16 14.01
N LEU A 102 0.28 15.91 13.69
CA LEU A 102 1.24 15.13 14.46
C LEU A 102 2.59 15.84 14.54
N ALA A 103 3.10 16.34 13.40
CA ALA A 103 4.35 17.08 13.36
C ALA A 103 4.33 18.29 14.31
N ARG A 104 3.26 19.11 14.28
CA ARG A 104 3.10 20.25 15.20
C ARG A 104 3.06 19.84 16.67
N GLU A 105 2.36 18.75 17.00
CA GLU A 105 2.26 18.24 18.37
C GLU A 105 3.63 17.80 18.90
N VAL A 106 4.39 17.05 18.09
CA VAL A 106 5.74 16.59 18.48
C VAL A 106 6.71 17.77 18.61
N HIS A 107 6.69 18.73 17.67
CA HIS A 107 7.51 19.94 17.77
C HIS A 107 7.23 20.74 19.06
N LYS A 108 5.95 20.87 19.44
CA LYS A 108 5.55 21.52 20.69
C LYS A 108 6.08 20.76 21.92
N GLU A 109 6.07 19.43 21.91
CA GLU A 109 6.60 18.61 23.00
C GLU A 109 8.12 18.69 23.14
N VAL A 110 8.83 18.78 22.02
CA VAL A 110 10.30 18.90 22.00
C VAL A 110 10.73 20.34 22.33
N GLY A 111 9.80 21.30 22.36
CA GLY A 111 10.11 22.71 22.62
C GLY A 111 10.78 23.41 21.44
N SER A 112 10.67 22.84 20.24
CA SER A 112 11.19 23.41 18.99
C SER A 112 10.01 23.83 18.12
N PRO A 113 9.60 25.11 18.13
CA PRO A 113 8.47 25.55 17.32
C PRO A 113 8.78 25.35 15.83
N PRO A 114 7.87 24.77 15.06
CA PRO A 114 8.07 24.60 13.63
C PRO A 114 7.97 25.95 12.92
N HIS A 115 8.77 26.17 11.88
CA HIS A 115 8.84 27.45 11.16
C HIS A 115 8.27 27.30 9.75
N GLY A 116 7.24 28.09 9.41
CA GLY A 116 6.70 28.20 8.05
C GLY A 116 6.50 26.85 7.34
N ASP A 117 7.38 26.57 6.39
CA ASP A 117 7.31 25.44 5.47
C ASP A 117 7.71 24.09 6.09
N THR A 118 8.38 24.08 7.26
CA THR A 118 8.88 22.83 7.87
C THR A 118 7.77 21.84 8.22
N ILE A 119 6.56 22.31 8.55
CA ILE A 119 5.43 21.41 8.82
C ILE A 119 5.03 20.60 7.59
N THR A 120 5.11 21.21 6.40
CA THR A 120 4.77 20.55 5.15
C THR A 120 5.81 19.49 4.82
N GLU A 121 7.09 19.83 5.00
CA GLU A 121 8.22 18.90 4.86
C GLU A 121 8.12 17.74 5.85
N ASP A 122 7.88 18.02 7.13
CA ASP A 122 7.71 17.01 8.17
C ASP A 122 6.52 16.10 7.91
N ALA A 123 5.41 16.64 7.41
CA ALA A 123 4.25 15.83 7.04
C ALA A 123 4.55 14.90 5.85
N ALA A 124 5.34 15.35 4.88
CA ALA A 124 5.80 14.52 3.77
C ALA A 124 6.80 13.45 4.22
N ASP A 125 7.72 13.79 5.11
CA ASP A 125 8.66 12.85 5.73
C ASP A 125 7.94 11.76 6.52
N LEU A 126 6.99 12.16 7.37
CA LEU A 126 6.13 11.24 8.13
C LEU A 126 5.30 10.35 7.20
N TYR A 127 4.81 10.89 6.09
CA TYR A 127 4.09 10.11 5.10
C TYR A 127 4.98 9.04 4.48
N ASN A 128 6.18 9.41 4.01
CA ASN A 128 7.16 8.49 3.45
C ASN A 128 7.58 7.41 4.44
N GLU A 129 7.71 7.76 5.72
CA GLU A 129 8.05 6.80 6.76
C GLU A 129 6.89 5.85 7.05
N LEU A 130 5.67 6.38 7.10
CA LEU A 130 4.47 5.55 7.22
C LEU A 130 4.36 4.57 6.04
N LEU A 131 4.71 4.98 4.82
CA LEU A 131 4.74 4.10 3.64
C LEU A 131 5.70 2.91 3.77
N ARG A 132 6.73 3.00 4.63
CA ARG A 132 7.67 1.92 4.92
C ARG A 132 7.18 1.01 6.04
N LEU A 133 6.34 1.52 6.93
CA LEU A 133 5.79 0.78 8.07
C LEU A 133 4.54 -0.01 7.73
N VAL A 134 3.76 0.42 6.75
CA VAL A 134 2.49 -0.21 6.36
C VAL A 134 2.56 -0.82 4.97
N ASN A 135 1.92 -1.97 4.81
CA ASN A 135 1.68 -2.60 3.52
C ASN A 135 0.60 -1.84 2.73
N HIS A 136 -0.42 -1.34 3.44
CA HIS A 136 -1.54 -0.61 2.86
C HIS A 136 -1.78 0.73 3.58
N ILE A 137 -1.50 1.84 2.88
CA ILE A 137 -1.68 3.19 3.43
C ILE A 137 -3.16 3.59 3.58
N ASP A 138 -4.03 2.92 2.84
CA ASP A 138 -5.48 3.15 2.88
C ASP A 138 -6.18 2.30 3.96
N ASP A 139 -5.45 1.38 4.60
CA ASP A 139 -5.94 0.59 5.73
C ASP A 139 -5.78 1.41 7.02
N GLU A 140 -6.87 2.01 7.48
CA GLU A 140 -6.90 2.82 8.71
C GLU A 140 -6.49 2.03 9.96
N ASP A 141 -6.75 0.71 10.00
CA ASP A 141 -6.37 -0.10 11.15
C ASP A 141 -4.86 -0.34 11.18
N GLU A 142 -4.25 -0.62 10.01
CA GLU A 142 -2.79 -0.76 9.86
C GLU A 142 -2.06 0.57 10.14
N VAL A 143 -2.59 1.68 9.61
CA VAL A 143 -2.07 3.03 9.88
C VAL A 143 -2.15 3.37 11.36
N ARG A 144 -3.29 3.08 12.02
CA ARG A 144 -3.47 3.35 13.45
C ARG A 144 -2.53 2.51 14.31
N ALA A 145 -2.32 1.23 13.97
CA ALA A 145 -1.41 0.35 14.70
C ALA A 145 0.05 0.83 14.66
N ASN A 146 0.46 1.47 13.56
CA ASN A 146 1.81 1.99 13.38
C ASN A 146 1.98 3.45 13.80
N TRP A 147 0.91 4.14 14.19
CA TRP A 147 0.90 5.58 14.49
C TRP A 147 1.82 5.96 15.67
N GLU A 148 1.74 5.20 16.77
CA GLU A 148 2.56 5.45 17.96
C GLU A 148 4.05 5.27 17.68
N LYS A 149 4.40 4.26 16.88
CA LYS A 149 5.77 4.03 16.44
C LYS A 149 6.27 5.17 15.56
N LEU A 150 5.49 5.59 14.58
CA LEU A 150 5.81 6.71 13.70
C LEU A 150 6.07 7.99 14.52
N ARG A 151 5.19 8.29 15.48
CA ARG A 151 5.34 9.44 16.39
C ARG A 151 6.63 9.36 17.21
N PHE A 152 6.94 8.19 17.77
CA PHE A 152 8.14 7.97 18.57
C PHE A 152 9.43 8.21 17.77
N GLU A 153 9.52 7.61 16.58
CA GLU A 153 10.66 7.75 15.68
C GLU A 153 10.89 9.20 15.25
N PHE A 154 9.81 9.91 14.90
CA PHE A 154 9.88 11.32 14.54
C PHE A 154 10.34 12.20 15.70
N LYS A 155 9.82 11.95 16.91
CA LYS A 155 10.25 12.67 18.12
C LYS A 155 11.75 12.48 18.39
N ARG A 156 12.23 11.23 18.28
CA ARG A 156 13.64 10.90 18.45
C ARG A 156 14.52 11.65 17.43
N LYS A 157 14.11 11.65 16.16
CA LYS A 157 14.81 12.37 15.07
C LYS A 157 14.94 13.88 15.38
N LEU A 158 13.86 14.52 15.84
CA LEU A 158 13.88 15.95 16.19
C LEU A 158 14.78 16.25 17.39
N GLN A 159 14.81 15.38 18.41
CA GLN A 159 15.68 15.54 19.57
C GLN A 159 17.17 15.35 19.24
N GLU A 160 17.49 14.45 18.31
CA GLU A 160 18.86 14.29 17.80
C GLU A 160 19.29 15.51 16.99
N GLN A 161 18.40 16.04 16.14
CA GLN A 161 18.67 17.25 15.37
C GLN A 161 18.85 18.49 16.26
N SER A 162 18.08 18.63 17.34
CA SER A 162 18.25 19.73 18.29
C SER A 162 19.59 19.63 19.04
N ARG A 163 19.97 18.41 19.49
CA ARG A 163 21.25 18.16 20.15
C ARG A 163 22.46 18.47 19.26
N ASN A 164 22.46 17.99 18.02
CA ASN A 164 23.56 18.26 17.08
C ASN A 164 23.72 19.76 16.77
N ARG A 165 22.62 20.53 16.79
CA ARG A 165 22.64 21.98 16.55
C ARG A 165 23.20 22.76 17.75
N GLU A 166 23.00 22.27 18.97
CA GLU A 166 23.59 22.83 20.19
C GLU A 166 25.10 22.52 20.27
N GLU A 167 25.51 21.28 19.93
CA GLU A 167 26.93 20.88 19.91
C GLU A 167 27.73 21.65 18.86
N GLY A 168 27.19 21.85 17.64
CA GLY A 168 27.85 22.63 16.60
C GLY A 168 27.99 24.13 16.92
N ARG A 169 27.15 24.69 17.79
CA ARG A 169 27.27 26.08 18.28
C ARG A 169 28.30 26.23 19.39
N ASN A 170 28.64 25.17 20.12
CA ASN A 170 29.54 25.21 21.26
C ASN A 170 31.03 24.99 20.87
N ILE A 171 31.28 24.67 19.60
CA ILE A 171 32.62 24.39 19.04
C ILE A 171 33.10 25.52 18.10
N ALA A 172 32.27 26.55 17.86
CA ALA A 172 32.58 27.73 17.06
C ALA A 172 32.81 28.95 17.96
#